data_AF-C2BG55-F1
#
_entry.id   AF-C2BG55-F1
#
_cell.length_a   1.000
_cell.length_b   1.000
_cell.length_c   1.000
_cell.angle_alpha   90.00
_cell.angle_beta   90.00
_cell.angle_gamma   90.00
#
_symmetry.space_group_name_H-M   'P 1'
#
loop_
_entity.id
_entity.type
_entity.pdbx_description
1 polymer ?
#
loop_
_entity_poly.entity_id
_entity_poly.type
_entity_poly.pdbx_seq_one_letter_code
_entity_poly.pdbx_strand_id
1 'polypeptide(L)'
;MKFNRPDNISDNAYLVLEQVCDNYLLNDSVEFEDFSNIDLSLEDMRKAFQELHDKRFVFYHNDLGGEYLYALDRVVYLVRDYQNKYLNKQ
;
A
#
# COMPACT_ATOMS: atom_id res chain seq x y z
N MET A 1 8.18 -3.27 5.17
CA MET A 1 8.88 -1.99 5.38
C MET A 1 8.13 -1.24 6.46
N LYS A 2 8.82 -0.64 7.43
CA LYS A 2 8.19 0.22 8.44
C LYS A 2 8.55 1.68 8.18
N PHE A 3 7.55 2.53 8.02
CA PHE A 3 7.69 3.98 7.86
C PHE A 3 6.73 4.70 8.80
N ASN A 4 6.82 6.03 8.89
CA ASN A 4 5.88 6.77 9.71
C ASN A 4 4.49 6.70 9.09
N ARG A 5 3.53 6.09 9.81
CA ARG A 5 2.13 6.05 9.40
C ARG A 5 1.63 7.48 9.11
N PRO A 6 1.00 7.73 7.95
CA PRO A 6 0.32 8.99 7.69
C PRO A 6 -0.80 9.24 8.72
N ASP A 7 -0.88 10.46 9.27
CA ASP A 7 -1.86 10.80 10.32
C ASP A 7 -3.33 10.73 9.85
N ASN A 8 -3.55 10.65 8.54
CA ASN A 8 -4.86 10.73 7.91
C ASN A 8 -5.41 9.38 7.43
N ILE A 9 -4.84 8.26 7.90
CA ILE A 9 -5.32 6.90 7.60
C ILE A 9 -5.47 6.04 8.87
N SER A 10 -6.38 5.07 8.83
CA SER A 10 -6.58 4.07 9.89
C SER A 10 -5.41 3.08 10.02
N ASP A 11 -5.38 2.32 11.12
CA ASP A 11 -4.41 1.25 11.32
C ASP A 11 -4.52 0.15 10.25
N ASN A 12 -5.75 -0.21 9.86
CA ASN A 12 -5.97 -1.21 8.82
C ASN A 12 -5.48 -0.71 7.45
N ALA A 13 -5.76 0.55 7.11
CA ALA A 13 -5.23 1.18 5.90
C ALA A 13 -3.70 1.26 5.93
N TYR A 14 -3.10 1.52 7.09
CA TYR A 14 -1.65 1.50 7.22
C TYR A 14 -1.05 0.11 6.98
N LEU A 15 -1.65 -0.96 7.53
CA LEU A 15 -1.21 -2.33 7.29
C LEU A 15 -1.24 -2.70 5.80
N VAL A 16 -2.32 -2.34 5.10
CA VAL A 16 -2.40 -2.55 3.64
C VAL A 16 -1.34 -1.73 2.91
N LEU A 17 -1.14 -0.47 3.29
CA LEU A 17 -0.16 0.41 2.66
C LEU A 17 1.27 -0.10 2.84
N GLU A 18 1.61 -0.70 3.99
CA GLU A 18 2.89 -1.37 4.19
C GLU A 18 3.11 -2.49 3.14
N GLN A 19 2.09 -3.31 2.87
CA GLN A 19 2.19 -4.38 1.86
C GLN A 19 2.34 -3.85 0.44
N VAL A 20 1.60 -2.79 0.10
CA VAL A 20 1.72 -2.14 -1.23
C VAL A 20 3.13 -1.54 -1.41
N CYS A 21 3.66 -0.87 -0.39
CA CYS A 21 5.03 -0.35 -0.39
C CYS A 21 6.06 -1.48 -0.52
N ASP A 22 5.88 -2.59 0.20
CA ASP A 22 6.78 -3.75 0.13
C ASP A 22 6.76 -4.41 -1.25
N ASN A 23 5.59 -4.56 -1.87
CA ASN A 23 5.47 -5.06 -3.23
C ASN A 23 6.23 -4.17 -4.23
N TYR A 24 6.05 -2.84 -4.15
CA TYR A 24 6.79 -1.92 -5.01
C TYR A 24 8.29 -1.99 -4.75
N LEU A 25 8.72 -2.06 -3.49
CA LEU A 25 10.13 -2.14 -3.12
C LEU A 25 10.81 -3.43 -3.61
N LEU A 26 10.12 -4.57 -3.53
CA LEU A 26 10.69 -5.89 -3.84
C LEU A 26 10.58 -6.23 -5.33
N ASN A 27 9.50 -5.82 -5.99
CA ASN A 27 9.16 -6.25 -7.34
C ASN A 27 9.21 -5.12 -8.39
N ASP A 28 9.41 -3.86 -7.99
CA ASP A 28 9.25 -2.66 -8.85
C ASP A 28 7.88 -2.63 -9.55
N SER A 29 6.86 -3.23 -8.92
CA SER A 29 5.50 -3.31 -9.45
C SER A 29 4.59 -2.32 -8.74
N VAL A 30 3.87 -1.53 -9.54
CA VAL A 30 2.81 -0.64 -9.08
C VAL A 30 1.47 -1.37 -8.91
N GLU A 31 1.32 -2.56 -9.47
CA GLU A 31 0.13 -3.39 -9.33
C GLU A 31 0.29 -4.37 -8.18
N PHE A 32 -0.75 -4.49 -7.35
CA PHE A 32 -0.79 -5.36 -6.19
C PHE A 32 -2.12 -6.13 -6.15
N GLU A 33 -2.00 -7.46 -6.25
CA GLU A 33 -3.13 -8.41 -6.36
C GLU A 33 -3.09 -9.51 -5.28
N ASP A 34 -1.97 -9.64 -4.56
CA ASP A 34 -1.79 -10.68 -3.53
C ASP A 34 -2.06 -10.14 -2.13
N PHE A 35 -3.29 -10.33 -1.67
CA PHE A 35 -3.73 -9.90 -0.34
C PHE A 35 -3.58 -10.97 0.74
N SER A 36 -2.98 -12.13 0.44
CA SER A 36 -2.99 -13.32 1.31
C SER A 36 -2.27 -13.12 2.65
N ASN A 37 -1.34 -12.16 2.71
CA ASN A 37 -0.54 -11.88 3.91
C ASN A 37 -1.12 -10.75 4.79
N ILE A 38 -2.29 -10.21 4.44
CA ILE A 38 -2.95 -9.17 5.23
C ILE A 38 -3.87 -9.83 6.26
N ASP A 39 -3.50 -9.73 7.55
CA ASP A 39 -4.28 -10.25 8.66
C ASP A 39 -5.49 -9.34 8.98
N LEU A 40 -6.46 -9.32 8.06
CA LEU A 40 -7.72 -8.58 8.17
C LEU A 40 -8.89 -9.43 7.68
N SER A 41 -10.09 -9.13 8.19
CA SER A 41 -11.32 -9.64 7.56
C SER A 41 -11.46 -9.06 6.16
N LEU A 42 -12.15 -9.75 5.25
CA LEU A 42 -12.42 -9.24 3.89
C LEU A 42 -13.14 -7.88 3.92
N GLU A 43 -14.05 -7.68 4.87
CA GLU A 43 -14.78 -6.43 5.03
C GLU A 43 -13.84 -5.28 5.45
N ASP A 44 -13.00 -5.51 6.46
CA ASP A 44 -12.06 -4.50 6.96
C ASP A 44 -10.97 -4.19 5.94
N MET A 45 -10.52 -5.21 5.21
CA MET A 45 -9.57 -5.06 4.13
C MET A 45 -10.13 -4.19 3.00
N ARG A 46 -11.38 -4.42 2.57
CA ARG A 46 -12.03 -3.57 1.56
C ARG A 46 -12.28 -2.14 2.03
N LYS A 47 -12.60 -1.94 3.31
CA LYS A 47 -12.68 -0.59 3.90
C LYS A 47 -11.32 0.10 3.84
N ALA A 48 -10.24 -0.61 4.17
CA ALA A 48 -8.88 -0.09 4.07
C ALA A 48 -8.50 0.24 2.62
N PHE A 49 -8.88 -0.59 1.64
CA PHE A 49 -8.64 -0.32 0.21
C PHE A 49 -9.34 0.95 -0.24
N GLN A 50 -10.62 1.11 0.11
CA GLN A 50 -11.38 2.30 -0.20
C GLN A 50 -10.80 3.55 0.48
N GLU A 51 -10.39 3.44 1.74
CA GLU A 51 -9.75 4.54 2.44
C GLU A 51 -8.44 4.98 1.75
N LEU A 52 -7.58 4.04 1.37
CA LEU A 52 -6.34 4.36 0.64
C LEU A 52 -6.62 4.95 -0.75
N HIS A 53 -7.71 4.52 -1.41
CA HIS A 53 -8.20 5.14 -2.64
C HIS A 53 -8.58 6.61 -2.42
N ASP A 54 -9.45 6.87 -1.44
CA ASP A 54 -9.96 8.21 -1.13
C ASP A 54 -8.84 9.16 -0.71
N LYS A 55 -7.81 8.63 -0.03
CA LYS A 55 -6.62 9.39 0.40
C LYS A 55 -5.51 9.46 -0.65
N ARG A 56 -5.76 8.92 -1.86
CA ARG A 56 -4.85 8.93 -3.01
C ARG A 56 -3.50 8.29 -2.76
N PHE A 57 -3.46 7.21 -1.99
CA PHE A 57 -2.29 6.33 -1.93
C PHE A 57 -2.30 5.28 -3.03
N VAL A 58 -3.49 4.75 -3.33
CA VAL A 58 -3.70 3.75 -4.39
C VAL A 58 -4.89 4.15 -5.25
N PHE A 59 -5.02 3.53 -6.41
CA PHE A 59 -6.29 3.37 -7.10
C PHE A 59 -6.79 1.95 -6.86
N TYR A 60 -7.87 1.84 -6.11
CA TYR A 60 -8.56 0.57 -5.87
C TYR A 60 -9.53 0.24 -7.01
N HIS A 61 -9.37 -0.93 -7.60
CA HIS A 61 -10.25 -1.48 -8.62
C HIS A 61 -10.90 -2.79 -8.12
N ASN A 62 -12.21 -2.91 -8.34
CA ASN A 62 -13.01 -4.09 -7.99
C ASN A 62 -14.13 -4.25 -9.01
N ASP A 63 -13.97 -5.19 -9.94
CA ASP A 63 -14.97 -5.56 -10.93
C ASP A 63 -15.00 -7.09 -11.18
N LEU A 64 -15.72 -7.52 -12.22
CA LEU A 64 -15.84 -8.95 -12.57
C LEU A 64 -14.50 -9.59 -13.00
N GLY A 65 -13.49 -8.78 -13.36
CA GLY A 65 -12.15 -9.21 -13.76
C GLY A 65 -11.20 -9.41 -12.58
N GLY A 66 -11.54 -8.92 -11.38
CA GLY A 66 -10.75 -9.13 -10.18
C GLY A 66 -10.72 -7.91 -9.25
N GLU A 67 -9.94 -8.06 -8.18
CA GLU A 67 -9.70 -7.03 -7.18
C GLU A 67 -8.20 -6.73 -7.15
N TYR A 68 -7.81 -5.48 -7.40
CA TYR A 68 -6.40 -5.06 -7.38
C TYR A 68 -6.22 -3.64 -6.87
N LEU A 69 -5.02 -3.34 -6.37
CA LEU A 69 -4.58 -2.00 -6.00
C LEU A 69 -3.47 -1.54 -6.93
N TYR A 70 -3.60 -0.32 -7.48
CA TYR A 70 -2.56 0.34 -8.24
C TYR A 70 -1.92 1.44 -7.40
N ALA A 71 -0.64 1.31 -7.08
CA ALA A 71 0.14 2.28 -6.33
C ALA A 71 0.26 3.61 -7.08
N LEU A 72 -0.03 4.72 -6.40
CA LEU A 72 0.13 6.06 -6.95
C LEU A 72 1.51 6.65 -6.58
N ASP A 73 1.85 7.80 -7.16
CA ASP A 73 3.12 8.52 -6.92
C ASP A 73 3.48 8.65 -5.44
N ARG A 74 2.47 8.78 -4.57
CA ARG A 74 2.66 8.89 -3.12
C ARG A 74 3.36 7.67 -2.52
N VAL A 75 3.02 6.47 -2.98
CA VAL A 75 3.69 5.22 -2.58
C VAL A 75 5.13 5.24 -3.07
N VAL A 76 5.37 5.64 -4.33
CA VAL A 76 6.71 5.75 -4.91
C VAL A 76 7.59 6.70 -4.08
N TYR A 77 7.04 7.85 -3.67
CA TYR A 77 7.75 8.79 -2.79
C TYR A 77 8.06 8.20 -1.42
N LEU A 78 7.12 7.48 -0.80
CA LEU A 78 7.33 6.83 0.49
C LEU A 78 8.47 5.80 0.42
N VAL A 79 8.46 4.94 -0.61
CA VAL A 79 9.47 3.90 -0.79
C VAL A 79 10.85 4.51 -1.08
N ARG A 80 10.92 5.55 -1.94
CA ARG A 80 12.19 6.25 -2.23
C ARG A 80 12.74 7.00 -1.01
N ASP A 81 11.89 7.67 -0.23
CA ASP A 81 12.30 8.34 1.01
C ASP A 81 12.88 7.32 2.01
N TYR A 82 12.26 6.15 2.12
CA TYR A 82 12.77 5.06 2.94
C TYR A 82 14.13 4.53 2.44
N GLN A 83 14.27 4.25 1.13
CA GLN A 83 15.54 3.83 0.54
C GLN A 83 16.66 4.84 0.82
N ASN A 84 16.39 6.14 0.66
CA ASN A 84 17.37 7.20 0.91
C ASN A 84 17.76 7.33 2.39
N LYS A 85 16.81 7.10 3.31
CA LYS A 85 17.06 7.22 4.75
C LYS A 85 17.79 6.02 5.33
N TYR A 86 17.48 4.82 4.86
CA TYR A 86 17.84 3.57 5.56
C TYR A 86 18.71 2.61 4.74
N LEU A 87 18.65 2.65 3.41
CA LEU A 87 19.37 1.70 2.55
C LEU A 87 20.62 2.33 1.90
N ASN A 88 20.57 3.60 1.51
CA ASN A 88 21.69 4.29 0.83
C ASN A 88 22.73 4.93 1.80
N LYS A 89 22.64 4.66 3.11
CA LYS A 89 23.60 5.15 4.12
C LYS A 89 24.62 4.09 4.57
N GLN A 90 24.69 2.96 3.87
CA GLN A 90 25.72 1.93 4.02
C GLN A 90 26.76 2.06 2.91
#